data_AF-A0AAJ6NNA6-F1
#
_entry.id   AF-A0AAJ6NNA6-F1
#
_cell.length_a   1.000
_cell.length_b   1.000
_cell.length_c   1.000
_cell.angle_alpha   90.00
_cell.angle_beta   90.00
_cell.angle_gamma   90.00
#
_symmetry.space_group_name_H-M   'P 1'
#
loop_
_entity.id
_entity.type
_entity.pdbx_description
1 polymer ?
#
loop_
_entity_poly.entity_id
_entity_poly.type
_entity_poly.pdbx_seq_one_letter_code
_entity_poly.pdbx_strand_id
1 'polypeptide(L)' 'MSERKGRPENFNNPPSKDLTEQLNFRVTKEMKESVKSQDDPPEFCREAIQKALDEKKSKDK' A
#
# COMPACT_ATOMS: atom_id res chain seq x y z
N MET A 1 11.32 -6.73 -44.03
CA MET A 1 11.69 -7.29 -42.70
C MET A 1 11.88 -6.14 -41.71
N SER A 2 11.48 -6.39 -40.46
CA SER A 2 11.63 -5.53 -39.27
C SER A 2 10.46 -4.60 -38.93
N GLU A 3 9.25 -5.17 -38.94
CA GLU A 3 8.17 -4.75 -38.06
C GLU A 3 8.53 -5.11 -36.61
N ARG A 4 9.25 -4.23 -35.91
CA ARG A 4 9.33 -4.24 -34.43
C ARG A 4 9.32 -2.81 -33.90
N LYS A 5 8.46 -1.96 -34.47
CA LYS A 5 8.17 -0.64 -33.89
C LYS A 5 7.23 -0.90 -32.72
N GLY A 6 7.72 -0.66 -31.50
CA GLY A 6 7.07 -1.02 -30.24
C GLY A 6 5.58 -0.72 -30.25
N ARG A 7 4.77 -1.79 -30.15
CA ARG A 7 3.32 -1.67 -30.03
C ARG A 7 3.01 -1.03 -28.68
N PRO A 8 2.22 0.06 -28.63
CA PRO A 8 1.83 0.72 -27.38
C PRO A 8 1.02 -0.22 -26.46
N GLU A 9 0.48 -1.31 -27.00
CA GLU A 9 -0.22 -2.38 -26.28
C GLU A 9 0.65 -3.10 -25.24
N ASN A 10 1.98 -3.00 -25.33
CA ASN A 10 2.91 -3.64 -24.37
C ASN A 10 3.23 -2.77 -23.15
N PHE A 11 2.71 -1.53 -23.08
CA PHE A 11 2.71 -0.71 -21.87
C PHE A 11 1.46 -1.02 -21.04
N ASN A 12 1.20 -2.30 -20.77
CA ASN A 12 0.36 -2.70 -19.65
C ASN A 12 1.17 -2.46 -18.37
N ASN A 13 1.39 -1.20 -18.00
CA ASN A 13 1.76 -0.90 -16.64
C ASN A 13 0.49 -1.21 -15.83
N PRO A 14 0.48 -2.25 -14.97
CA PRO A 14 -0.66 -2.48 -14.10
C PRO A 14 -0.95 -1.15 -13.40
N PRO A 15 -2.22 -0.77 -13.21
CA PRO A 15 -2.53 0.49 -12.54
C PRO A 15 -1.79 0.46 -11.21
N SER A 16 -0.77 1.32 -11.09
CA SER A 16 -0.16 1.61 -9.81
C SER A 16 -1.35 1.95 -8.93
N LYS A 17 -1.54 1.20 -7.86
CA LYS A 17 -2.58 1.55 -6.89
C LYS A 17 -2.08 2.83 -6.22
N ASP A 18 -2.35 3.95 -6.87
CA ASP A 18 -2.07 5.26 -6.35
C ASP A 18 -2.71 5.32 -4.97
N LEU A 19 -1.91 5.73 -3.97
CA LEU A 19 -2.38 5.96 -2.62
C LEU A 19 -3.23 7.25 -2.65
N THR A 20 -4.44 7.13 -3.18
CA THR A 20 -5.34 8.27 -3.44
C THR A 20 -6.17 8.65 -2.22
N GLU A 21 -6.25 7.79 -1.20
CA GLU A 21 -7.10 7.98 -0.03
C GLU A 21 -6.29 8.17 1.25
N GLN A 22 -6.68 9.15 2.06
CA GLN A 22 -6.08 9.44 3.36
C GLN A 22 -7.01 8.99 4.50
N LEU A 23 -6.57 8.01 5.29
CA LEU A 23 -7.27 7.57 6.49
C LEU A 23 -6.82 8.38 7.71
N ASN A 24 -7.75 9.09 8.35
CA ASN A 24 -7.50 9.82 9.59
C ASN A 24 -8.25 9.13 10.74
N PHE A 25 -7.52 8.46 11.64
CA PHE A 25 -8.09 7.83 12.83
C PHE A 25 -7.35 8.26 14.09
N ARG A 26 -8.03 8.20 15.23
CA ARG A 26 -7.42 8.49 16.54
C ARG A 26 -6.64 7.27 17.01
N VAL A 27 -5.38 7.49 17.35
CA VAL A 27 -4.48 6.52 17.98
C VAL A 27 -4.14 6.95 19.40
N THR A 28 -3.70 6.00 20.22
CA THR A 28 -3.12 6.31 21.53
C THR A 28 -1.80 7.06 21.35
N LYS A 29 -1.39 7.80 22.39
CA LYS A 29 -0.15 8.59 22.36
C LYS A 29 1.08 7.70 22.17
N GLU A 30 1.10 6.55 22.83
CA GLU A 30 2.16 5.56 22.74
C GLU A 30 2.31 5.01 21.32
N MET A 31 1.20 4.67 20.64
CA MET A 31 1.23 4.24 19.24
C MET A 31 1.74 5.35 18.32
N LYS A 32 1.34 6.60 18.54
CA LYS A 32 1.83 7.74 17.76
C LYS A 32 3.34 7.93 17.92
N GLU A 33 3.88 7.76 19.13
CA GLU A 33 5.31 7.83 19.39
C GLU A 33 6.05 6.66 18.72
N SER A 34 5.57 5.42 18.88
CA SER A 34 6.18 4.25 18.24
C SER A 34 6.19 4.32 16.72
N VAL A 35 5.12 4.84 16.10
CA VAL A 35 5.01 5.06 14.65
C VAL A 35 5.94 6.17 14.20
N LYS A 36 6.02 7.28 14.94
CA LYS A 36 6.94 8.40 14.64
C LYS A 36 8.41 8.04 14.78
N SER A 37 8.73 7.06 15.62
CA SER A 37 10.09 6.55 15.80
C SER A 37 10.50 5.57 14.69
N GLN A 38 9.59 5.18 13.78
CA GLN A 38 9.96 4.42 12.58
C GLN A 38 10.55 5.35 11.52
N ASP A 39 11.43 4.82 10.68
CA ASP A 39 12.00 5.55 9.54
C ASP A 39 10.91 6.05 8.58
N ASP A 40 9.89 5.21 8.31
CA ASP A 40 8.76 5.57 7.46
C ASP A 40 7.40 5.35 8.17
N PRO A 41 6.91 6.35 8.93
CA PRO A 41 5.62 6.26 9.62
C PRO A 41 4.41 5.91 8.73
N PRO A 42 4.24 6.47 7.51
CA PRO A 42 3.12 6.10 6.65
C PRO A 42 3.24 4.68 6.10
N GLU A 43 4.46 4.22 5.79
CA GLU A 43 4.73 2.83 5.37
C GLU A 43 4.38 1.82 6.46
N PHE A 44 4.83 2.10 7.68
CA PHE A 44 4.52 1.22 8.81
C PHE A 44 3.00 1.11 9.03
N CYS A 45 2.28 2.24 8.95
CA CYS A 45 0.83 2.24 9.09
C CYS A 45 0.14 1.41 7.98
N ARG A 46 0.55 1.57 6.71
CA ARG A 46 -0.04 0.79 5.61
C ARG A 46 0.23 -0.71 5.78
N GLU A 47 1.43 -1.10 6.16
CA GLU A 47 1.80 -2.50 6.32
C GLU A 47 1.06 -3.15 7.49
N ALA A 48 1.00 -2.46 8.64
CA ALA A 48 0.27 -2.93 9.81
C ALA A 48 -1.23 -3.11 9.51
N ILE A 49 -1.84 -2.16 8.80
CA ILE A 49 -3.24 -2.24 8.37
C ILE A 49 -3.43 -3.38 7.36
N GLN A 50 -2.54 -3.50 6.36
CA GLN A 50 -2.64 -4.53 5.34
C GLN A 50 -2.53 -5.93 5.95
N LYS A 51 -1.59 -6.13 6.87
CA LYS A 51 -1.43 -7.40 7.61
C LYS A 51 -2.66 -7.71 8.46
N ALA A 52 -3.18 -6.74 9.21
CA ALA A 52 -4.38 -6.94 10.02
C ALA A 52 -5.63 -7.27 9.18
N LEU A 53 -5.75 -6.65 7.99
CA LEU A 53 -6.83 -6.95 7.04
C LEU A 53 -6.69 -8.34 6.42
N ASP A 54 -5.46 -8.74 6.07
CA ASP A 54 -5.16 -10.08 5.55
C ASP A 54 -5.44 -11.18 6.59
N GLU A 55 -5.03 -10.97 7.83
CA GLU A 55 -5.34 -11.86 8.96
C GLU A 55 -6.85 -11.97 9.18
N LYS A 56 -7.60 -10.87 9.08
CA LYS A 56 -9.07 -10.90 9.16
C LYS A 56 -9.69 -11.67 8.00
N LYS A 57 -9.25 -11.45 6.76
CA LYS A 57 -9.75 -12.18 5.58
C LYS A 57 -9.46 -13.68 5.67
N SER A 58 -8.30 -14.05 6.19
CA SER A 58 -7.91 -15.45 6.38
C SER A 58 -8.73 -16.15 7.47
N LYS A 59 -9.29 -15.38 8.42
CA LYS A 59 -10.10 -15.89 9.53
C LYS A 59 -11.60 -15.95 9.24
N ASP A 60 -12.05 -15.18 8.24
CA ASP A 60 -13.44 -15.13 7.77
C ASP A 60 -13.75 -16.19 6.68
N LYS A 61 -12.76 -17.01 6.32
CA LYS A 61 -12.84 -18.06 5.29
C LYS A 61 -12.72 -19.45 5.92
#